data_AF-A0A370FTB4-F1
#
_entry.id   AF-A0A370FTB4-F1
#
_cell.length_a   1.000
_cell.length_b   1.000
_cell.length_c   1.000
_cell.angle_alpha   90.00
_cell.angle_beta   90.00
_cell.angle_gamma   90.00
#
_symmetry.space_group_name_H-M   'P 1'
#
loop_
_entity.id
_entity.type
_entity.pdbx_description
1 polymer ?
#
loop_
_entity_poly.entity_id
_entity_poly.type
_entity_poly.pdbx_seq_one_letter_code
_entity_poly.pdbx_strand_id
1 'polypeptide(L)'
;MTATQFTVPGLGGITFTASYDPELAWLTLEGHDGDNGLVSASGFSITPDPIDPITITPEPVVDTDDDPLAVAQQHLDPPEEP
;
A
#
# COMPACT_ATOMS: atom_id res chain seq x y z
N MET A 1 -1.26 -2.05 29.24
CA MET A 1 -2.24 -1.34 28.40
C MET A 1 -2.09 0.15 28.62
N THR A 2 -1.91 0.93 27.56
CA THR A 2 -1.77 2.40 27.64
C THR A 2 -2.97 3.03 26.94
N ALA A 3 -3.62 3.98 27.60
CA ALA A 3 -4.79 4.68 27.05
C ALA A 3 -4.55 6.19 27.00
N THR A 4 -4.99 6.83 25.92
CA THR A 4 -4.95 8.30 25.74
C THR A 4 -6.33 8.80 25.37
N GLN A 5 -6.78 9.85 26.05
CA GLN A 5 -8.06 10.49 25.77
C GLN A 5 -7.85 11.85 25.10
N PHE A 6 -8.70 12.15 24.12
CA PHE A 6 -8.69 13.44 23.43
C PHE A 6 -10.07 13.77 22.86
N THR A 7 -10.31 15.05 22.62
CA THR A 7 -11.50 15.55 21.91
C THR A 7 -11.07 16.19 20.60
N VAL A 8 -11.93 16.10 19.59
CA VAL A 8 -11.71 16.74 18.29
C VAL A 8 -12.72 17.87 18.13
N PRO A 9 -12.26 19.14 17.98
CA PRO A 9 -13.16 20.26 17.71
C PRO A 9 -14.03 20.00 16.48
N GLY A 10 -15.32 20.31 16.58
CA GLY A 10 -16.28 20.10 15.48
C GLY A 10 -16.95 18.72 15.46
N LEU A 11 -16.54 17.77 16.31
CA LEU A 11 -17.19 16.45 16.43
C LEU A 11 -18.22 16.37 17.57
N GLY A 12 -18.97 17.45 17.81
CA GLY A 12 -20.13 17.42 18.71
C GLY A 12 -19.82 17.09 20.19
N GLY A 13 -18.58 17.26 20.65
CA GLY A 13 -18.20 16.96 22.02
C GLY A 13 -17.89 15.48 22.29
N ILE A 14 -17.70 14.66 21.24
CA ILE A 14 -17.27 13.28 21.39
C ILE A 14 -15.86 13.21 22.01
N THR A 15 -15.72 12.37 23.03
CA THR A 15 -14.43 12.02 23.64
C THR A 15 -13.94 10.72 23.05
N PHE A 16 -12.74 10.74 22.48
CA PHE A 16 -12.08 9.56 21.95
C PHE A 16 -11.09 8.99 22.95
N THR A 17 -11.11 7.67 23.11
CA THR A 17 -10.16 6.89 23.90
C THR A 17 -9.39 5.97 22.96
N ALA A 18 -8.09 6.22 22.82
CA ALA A 18 -7.16 5.34 22.11
C ALA A 18 -6.47 4.42 23.13
N SER A 19 -6.66 3.11 23.01
CA SER A 19 -6.12 2.09 23.90
C SER A 19 -5.23 1.12 23.12
N TYR A 20 -3.96 1.01 23.51
CA TYR A 20 -3.02 0.05 22.92
C TYR A 20 -2.77 -1.14 23.84
N ASP A 21 -2.97 -2.33 23.29
CA ASP A 21 -2.61 -3.61 23.87
C ASP A 21 -1.34 -4.15 23.19
N PRO A 22 -0.18 -4.12 23.88
CA PRO A 22 1.08 -4.61 23.32
C PRO A 22 1.16 -6.14 23.24
N GLU A 23 0.36 -6.89 24.01
CA GLU A 23 0.36 -8.36 23.96
C GLU A 23 -0.34 -8.86 22.69
N LEU A 24 -1.37 -8.12 22.25
CA LEU A 24 -2.14 -8.42 21.05
C LEU A 24 -1.70 -7.58 19.83
N ALA A 25 -0.75 -6.65 20.02
CA ALA A 25 -0.36 -5.65 19.03
C ALA A 25 -1.58 -4.95 18.39
N TRP A 26 -2.51 -4.51 19.24
CA TRP A 26 -3.81 -3.99 18.82
C TRP A 26 -4.07 -2.59 19.37
N LEU A 27 -4.47 -1.67 18.50
CA LEU A 27 -4.93 -0.34 18.87
C LEU A 27 -6.44 -0.26 18.70
N THR A 28 -7.15 0.06 19.78
CA THR A 28 -8.59 0.35 19.75
C THR A 28 -8.82 1.84 19.91
N LEU A 29 -9.71 2.40 19.10
CA LEU A 29 -10.16 3.79 19.19
C LEU A 29 -11.68 3.80 19.40
N GLU A 30 -12.13 4.22 20.57
CA GLU A 30 -13.55 4.32 20.94
C GLU A 30 -13.94 5.78 21.09
N GLY A 31 -15.09 6.16 20.53
CA GLY A 31 -15.68 7.48 20.69
C GLY A 31 -16.94 7.39 21.55
N HIS A 32 -16.99 8.20 22.61
CA HIS A 32 -18.14 8.33 23.52
C HIS A 32 -18.73 9.73 23.46
N ASP A 33 -20.06 9.82 23.50
CA ASP A 33 -20.77 11.11 23.63
C ASP A 33 -20.72 11.67 25.07
N GLY A 34 -21.38 12.80 25.29
CA GLY A 34 -21.43 13.46 26.60
C GLY A 34 -22.16 12.68 27.69
N ASP A 35 -23.00 11.71 27.32
CA ASP A 35 -23.69 10.79 28.23
C ASP A 35 -22.91 9.49 28.43
N ASN A 36 -21.67 9.43 27.90
CA ASN A 36 -20.79 8.26 27.90
C ASN A 36 -21.35 7.07 27.08
N GLY A 37 -22.23 7.34 26.13
CA GLY A 37 -22.72 6.37 25.15
C GLY A 37 -21.68 6.10 24.07
N LEU A 38 -21.43 4.83 23.74
CA LEU A 38 -20.50 4.47 22.67
C LEU A 38 -21.13 4.81 21.31
N VAL A 39 -20.49 5.72 20.57
CA VAL A 39 -20.98 6.20 19.26
C VAL A 39 -20.12 5.73 18.10
N SER A 40 -18.86 5.35 18.35
CA SER A 40 -17.95 4.82 17.34
C SER A 40 -16.90 3.93 17.97
N ALA A 41 -16.50 2.86 17.28
CA ALA A 41 -15.37 2.04 17.66
C ALA A 41 -14.60 1.59 16.41
N SER A 42 -13.28 1.61 16.48
CA SER A 42 -12.39 1.13 15.41
C SER A 42 -11.24 0.36 16.03
N GLY A 43 -10.81 -0.72 15.36
CA GLY A 43 -9.69 -1.54 15.77
C GLY A 43 -8.65 -1.62 14.67
N PHE A 44 -7.39 -1.47 15.03
CA PHE A 44 -6.25 -1.54 14.12
C PHE A 44 -5.29 -2.62 14.64
N SER A 45 -5.07 -3.65 13.81
CA SER A 45 -3.94 -4.55 14.00
C SER A 45 -2.67 -3.79 13.63
N ILE A 46 -1.75 -3.69 14.57
CA ILE A 46 -0.42 -3.17 14.31
C ILE A 46 0.47 -4.39 14.12
N THR A 47 0.69 -4.81 12.87
CA THR A 47 1.69 -5.84 12.57
C THR A 47 3.06 -5.28 12.96
N PRO A 48 3.71 -5.82 14.01
CA PRO A 48 4.96 -5.26 14.51
C PRO A 48 6.13 -5.57 13.59
N ASP A 49 6.04 -6.66 12.82
CA ASP A 49 7.11 -7.09 11.92
C ASP A 49 7.00 -6.38 10.56
N PRO A 50 8.09 -5.77 10.06
CA PRO A 50 8.17 -5.30 8.69
C PRO A 50 7.86 -6.45 7.73
N ILE A 51 7.10 -6.18 6.67
CA ILE A 51 6.97 -7.15 5.58
C ILE A 51 8.34 -7.29 4.93
N ASP A 52 8.84 -8.52 4.82
CA ASP A 52 10.12 -8.79 4.15
C ASP A 52 10.10 -8.22 2.72
N PRO A 53 11.20 -7.59 2.28
CA PRO A 53 11.29 -7.06 0.92
C PRO A 53 11.19 -8.19 -0.09
N ILE A 54 10.38 -7.97 -1.14
CA ILE A 54 10.28 -8.90 -2.27
C ILE A 54 11.39 -8.56 -3.27
N THR A 55 12.30 -9.50 -3.51
CA THR A 55 13.29 -9.38 -4.59
C THR A 55 12.60 -9.60 -5.93
N ILE A 56 12.56 -8.58 -6.77
CA ILE A 56 12.13 -8.71 -8.17
C ILE A 56 13.34 -9.11 -9.01
N THR A 57 13.35 -10.32 -9.54
CA THR A 57 14.29 -10.72 -10.58
C THR A 57 13.76 -10.21 -11.92
N PRO A 58 14.45 -9.28 -12.61
CA PRO A 58 14.05 -8.86 -13.95
C PRO A 58 14.08 -10.05 -14.90
N GLU A 59 13.11 -10.13 -15.81
CA GLU A 59 13.18 -11.09 -16.91
C GLU A 59 14.44 -10.79 -17.75
N PRO A 60 15.12 -11.83 -18.27
CA PRO A 60 16.25 -11.63 -19.16
C PRO A 60 15.76 -10.90 -20.41
N VAL A 61 16.40 -9.76 -20.72
CA VAL A 61 16.23 -9.11 -22.03
C VAL A 61 16.86 -10.06 -23.04
N VAL A 62 16.02 -10.68 -23.86
CA VAL A 62 16.49 -11.37 -25.05
C VAL A 62 16.75 -10.28 -26.06
N ASP A 63 18.02 -9.92 -26.26
CA ASP A 63 18.44 -9.16 -27.44
C ASP A 63 18.12 -10.03 -28.65
N THR A 64 16.94 -9.87 -29.23
CA THR A 64 16.67 -10.38 -30.55
C THR A 64 17.50 -9.52 -31.50
N ASP A 65 18.69 -10.00 -31.83
CA ASP A 65 19.50 -9.54 -32.99
C ASP A 65 18.72 -9.64 -34.32
N ASP A 66 17.53 -10.24 -34.31
CA ASP A 66 16.52 -10.16 -35.37
C ASP A 66 15.56 -8.98 -35.10
N ASP A 67 15.97 -7.76 -35.47
CA ASP A 67 15.00 -6.70 -35.76
C ASP A 67 14.29 -7.06 -37.09
N PRO A 68 13.00 -7.47 -37.07
CA PRO A 68 12.28 -7.84 -38.29
C PRO A 68 12.13 -6.65 -39.26
N LEU A 69 12.35 -5.40 -38.81
CA LEU A 69 12.33 -4.23 -39.67
C LEU A 69 13.58 -4.11 -40.54
N ALA A 70 14.73 -4.61 -40.07
CA ALA A 70 15.98 -4.61 -40.84
C ALA A 70 15.91 -5.58 -42.03
N VAL A 71 15.25 -6.73 -41.86
CA VAL A 71 15.02 -7.73 -42.92
C VAL A 71 14.01 -7.21 -43.96
N ALA A 72 13.02 -6.42 -43.55
CA ALA A 72 12.03 -5.83 -44.45
C ALA A 72 12.64 -4.74 -45.36
N GLN A 73 13.67 -4.03 -44.92
CA GLN A 73 14.36 -3.01 -45.73
C GLN A 73 15.23 -3.63 -46.84
N GLN A 74 15.83 -4.80 -46.62
CA GLN A 74 16.64 -5.49 -47.64
C GLN A 74 15.81 -6.06 -48.80
N HIS A 75 14.49 -6.26 -48.64
CA HIS A 75 13.61 -6.77 -49.69
C HIS A 75 13.06 -5.66 -50.62
N LEU A 76 13.39 -4.38 -50.37
CA LEU A 76 12.92 -3.25 -51.17
C LEU A 76 13.98 -2.66 -52.11
N ASP A 77 15.23 -3.09 -52.01
CA ASP A 77 16.25 -2.71 -53.00
C ASP A 77 16.06 -3.55 -54.28
N PRO A 78 15.76 -2.93 -55.44
CA PRO A 78 15.67 -3.66 -56.69
C PRO A 78 17.05 -4.21 -57.07
N PRO A 79 17.14 -5.38 -57.72
CA PRO A 79 18.43 -5.91 -58.16
C PRO A 79 19.09 -4.93 -59.13
N GLU A 80 20.36 -4.60 -58.90
CA GLU A 80 21.17 -3.87 -59.88
C GLU A 80 21.27 -4.72 -61.16
N GLU A 81 20.71 -4.22 -62.26
CA GLU A 81 20.83 -4.84 -63.58
C GLU A 81 22.30 -4.77 -64.08
N PRO A 82 22.81 -5.82 -64.76
CA PRO A 82 24.18 -5.86 -65.29
C PRO A 82 24.42 -4.94 -66.49
#